data_AF-T1L593-F1
#
_entry.id   AF-T1L593-F1
#
_cell.length_a   1.000
_cell.length_b   1.000
_cell.length_c   1.000
_cell.angle_alpha   90.00
_cell.angle_beta   90.00
_cell.angle_gamma   90.00
#
_symmetry.space_group_name_H-M   'P 1'
#
loop_
_entity.id
_entity.type
_entity.pdbx_description
1 polymer ?
#
loop_
_entity_poly.entity_id
_entity_poly.type
_entity_poly.pdbx_seq_one_letter_code
_entity_poly.pdbx_strand_id
1 'polypeptide(L)' 'MIGKVAERALYFWHNEYILSLIEENSNTIMPIMFPALYKISKEHWNQTIIALVYNVLKTFMEVN' A
#
# COMPACT_ATOMS: atom_id res chain seq x y z
N MET A 1 1.20 3.25 -20.38
CA MET A 1 1.03 4.49 -19.60
C MET A 1 0.55 4.25 -18.16
N ILE A 2 -0.25 3.20 -17.88
CA ILE A 2 -0.75 2.90 -16.51
C ILE A 2 0.37 2.48 -15.53
N GLY A 3 1.41 1.79 -16.01
CA GLY A 3 2.54 1.35 -15.16
C GLY A 3 3.34 2.48 -14.51
N LYS A 4 3.58 3.60 -15.20
CA LYS A 4 4.35 4.73 -14.66
C LYS A 4 3.62 5.47 -13.54
N VAL A 5 2.29 5.44 -13.53
CA VAL A 5 1.48 6.08 -12.48
C VAL A 5 1.50 5.23 -11.22
N ALA A 6 1.32 3.91 -11.36
CA ALA A 6 1.40 2.97 -10.24
C ALA A 6 2.78 3.00 -9.58
N GLU A 7 3.85 3.02 -10.38
CA GLU A 7 5.23 3.12 -9.90
C GLU A 7 5.49 4.40 -9.08
N ARG A 8 5.01 5.55 -9.56
CA ARG A 8 5.13 6.82 -8.83
C ARG A 8 4.28 6.89 -7.57
N ALA A 9 3.09 6.29 -7.58
CA ALA A 9 2.26 6.16 -6.39
C ALA A 9 2.92 5.25 -5.34
N LEU A 10 3.65 4.21 -5.79
CA LEU A 10 4.37 3.29 -4.92
C LEU A 10 5.59 3.93 -4.25
N TYR A 11 6.22 4.95 -4.85
CA TYR A 11 7.30 5.71 -4.21
C TYR A 11 6.90 6.40 -2.90
N PHE A 12 5.62 6.74 -2.72
CA PHE A 12 5.16 7.30 -1.45
C PHE A 12 5.28 6.31 -0.28
N TRP A 13 5.21 5.01 -0.56
CA TRP A 13 5.43 3.94 0.42
C TRP A 13 6.91 3.70 0.75
N HIS A 14 7.84 4.32 0.00
CA HIS A 14 9.26 4.32 0.34
C HIS A 14 9.66 5.51 1.22
N ASN A 15 8.76 6.47 1.46
CA ASN A 15 9.04 7.61 2.30
C ASN A 15 8.63 7.31 3.74
N GLU A 16 9.63 7.15 4.62
CA GLU A 16 9.43 6.83 6.03
C GLU A 16 8.52 7.84 6.76
N TYR A 17 8.57 9.13 6.39
CA TYR A 17 7.70 10.15 6.97
C TYR A 17 6.23 9.99 6.57
N ILE A 18 5.97 9.53 5.34
CA ILE A 18 4.60 9.26 4.88
C ILE A 18 4.08 7.98 5.53
N LEU A 19 4.93 6.95 5.64
CA LEU A 19 4.62 5.73 6.37
C LEU A 19 4.25 6.02 7.82
N SER A 20 5.04 6.82 8.55
CA SER A 20 4.75 7.14 9.95
C SER A 20 3.42 7.88 10.11
N LEU A 21 3.10 8.83 9.22
CA LEU A 21 1.80 9.51 9.22
C LEU A 21 0.63 8.57 8.92
N ILE A 22 0.84 7.59 8.04
CA ILE A 22 -0.15 6.56 7.72
C ILE A 22 -0.38 5.63 8.92
N GLU A 23 0.67 5.27 9.65
CA GLU A 23 0.59 4.45 10.86
C GLU A 23 -0.15 5.19 11.99
N GLU A 24 0.19 6.46 12.25
CA GLU A 24 -0.47 7.31 13.25
C GLU A 24 -1.97 7.50 12.96
N ASN A 25 -2.36 7.52 11.68
CA ASN A 25 -3.75 7.72 11.24
C ASN A 25 -4.39 6.43 10.69
N SER A 26 -3.81 5.27 11.03
CA SER A 26 -4.20 3.96 10.49
C SER A 26 -5.69 3.67 10.68
N ASN A 27 -6.29 4.05 11.81
CA ASN A 27 -7.71 3.89 12.09
C ASN A 27 -8.65 4.55 11.04
N THR A 28 -8.20 5.63 10.40
CA THR A 28 -8.98 6.33 9.36
C THR A 28 -8.55 5.92 7.96
N ILE A 29 -7.24 5.71 7.75
CA ILE A 29 -6.66 5.43 6.43
C ILE A 29 -6.89 3.96 6.03
N MET A 30 -6.79 3.02 6.97
CA MET A 30 -6.94 1.59 6.71
C MET A 30 -8.26 1.22 6.04
N PRO A 31 -9.46 1.64 6.51
CA PRO A 31 -10.71 1.28 5.84
C PRO A 31 -10.84 1.83 4.41
N ILE A 32 -10.10 2.88 4.06
CA ILE A 32 -10.09 3.47 2.71
C ILE A 32 -9.11 2.71 1.80
N MET A 33 -7.90 2.45 2.30
CA MET A 33 -6.82 1.86 1.51
C MET A 33 -6.94 0.34 1.36
N PHE A 34 -7.43 -0.36 2.39
CA PHE A 34 -7.54 -1.81 2.41
C PHE A 34 -8.31 -2.41 1.22
N PRO A 35 -9.52 -1.94 0.84
CA PRO A 35 -10.24 -2.52 -0.30
C PRO A 35 -9.49 -2.29 -1.64
N ALA A 36 -8.81 -1.15 -1.79
CA ALA A 36 -7.99 -0.88 -2.98
C ALA A 36 -6.76 -1.81 -3.04
N LEU A 37 -6.03 -1.94 -1.93
CA LEU A 37 -4.87 -2.82 -1.80
C LEU A 37 -5.26 -4.30 -1.98
N TYR A 38 -6.37 -4.74 -1.40
CA TYR A 38 -6.87 -6.11 -1.51
C TYR A 38 -7.28 -6.47 -2.96
N LYS A 39 -7.86 -5.52 -3.69
CA LYS A 39 -8.15 -5.72 -5.12
C LYS A 39 -6.87 -5.86 -5.93
N ILE A 40 -5.88 -5.00 -5.68
CA ILE A 40 -4.58 -5.03 -6.37
C ILE A 40 -3.85 -6.34 -6.07
N SER A 41 -3.87 -6.86 -4.84
CA SER A 41 -3.18 -8.12 -4.51
C SER A 41 -3.74 -9.33 -5.26
N LYS A 42 -5.03 -9.30 -5.66
CA LYS A 42 -5.68 -10.41 -6.39
C LYS A 42 -5.67 -10.25 -7.91
N GLU A 43 -5.77 -9.03 -8.42
CA GLU A 43 -6.05 -8.78 -9.84
C GLU A 43 -4.84 -8.19 -10.61
N HIS A 44 -3.77 -7.81 -9.92
CA HIS A 44 -2.65 -7.13 -10.56
C HIS A 44 -1.68 -8.12 -11.22
N TRP A 45 -1.30 -7.87 -12.48
CA TRP A 45 -0.43 -8.75 -13.27
C TRP A 45 1.06 -8.63 -12.90
N ASN A 46 1.48 -7.47 -12.35
CA ASN A 46 2.85 -7.23 -11.92
C ASN A 46 3.12 -7.80 -10.52
N GLN A 47 3.95 -8.85 -10.47
CA GLN A 47 4.34 -9.55 -9.24
C GLN A 47 5.09 -8.66 -8.23
N THR A 48 5.87 -7.68 -8.69
CA THR A 48 6.57 -6.73 -7.81
C THR A 48 5.59 -5.84 -7.05
N ILE A 49 4.53 -5.40 -7.73
CA ILE A 49 3.47 -4.58 -7.12
C ILE A 49 2.68 -5.42 -6.12
N ILE A 50 2.37 -6.67 -6.46
CA ILE A 50 1.73 -7.59 -5.51
C ILE A 50 2.58 -7.77 -4.25
N ALA A 51 3.89 -8.03 -4.39
CA ALA A 51 4.79 -8.21 -3.25
C ALA A 51 4.85 -6.96 -2.34
N LEU A 52 4.90 -5.75 -2.93
CA LEU A 52 4.87 -4.49 -2.18
C LEU A 52 3.56 -4.31 -1.41
N VAL A 53 2.43 -4.57 -2.06
CA VAL A 53 1.10 -4.50 -1.42
C VAL A 53 0.99 -5.48 -0.25
N TYR A 54 1.54 -6.70 -0.39
CA TYR A 54 1.59 -7.67 0.70
C TYR A 54 2.43 -7.16 1.88
N ASN A 55 3.57 -6.52 1.62
CA ASN A 55 4.41 -5.95 2.68
C ASN A 55 3.65 -4.86 3.46
N VAL A 56 2.98 -3.96 2.75
CA VAL A 56 2.15 -2.90 3.34
C VAL A 56 1.00 -3.47 4.16
N LEU A 57 0.27 -4.47 3.63
CA LEU A 57 -0.80 -5.14 4.37
C LEU A 57 -0.29 -5.85 5.63
N LYS A 58 0.92 -6.40 5.58
CA LYS A 58 1.55 -7.03 6.74
C LYS A 58 1.90 -6.01 7.82
N THR A 59 2.52 -4.88 7.47
CA THR A 59 2.78 -3.78 8.39
C THR A 59 1.48 -3.30 9.05
N PHE A 60 0.41 -3.16 8.28
CA PHE A 60 -0.90 -2.80 8.82
C PHE A 60 -1.47 -3.81 9.84
N MET A 61 -1.19 -5.11 9.67
CA MET A 61 -1.59 -6.13 10.66
C MET A 61 -0.73 -6.12 11.92
N GLU A 62 0.52 -5.67 11.83
CA GLU A 62 1.46 -5.58 12.96
C GLU A 62 1.25 -4.33 13.83
N VAL A 63 0.66 -3.26 13.27
CA VAL A 63 0.39 -1.97 13.95
C VAL A 63 -0.86 -2.01 14.85
N ASN A 64 -1.54 -3.17 14.95
CA ASN A 64 -2.78 -3.34 15.72
C ASN A 64 -2.58 -3.98 17.10
#